data_AF-A0A7L5XZ63-F1
#
_entry.id   AF-A0A7L5XZ63-F1
#
_cell.length_a   1.000
_cell.length_b   1.000
_cell.length_c   1.000
_cell.angle_alpha   90.00
_cell.angle_beta   90.00
_cell.angle_gamma   90.00
#
_symmetry.space_group_name_H-M   'P 1'
#
loop_
_entity.id
_entity.type
_entity.pdbx_description
1 polymer ?
#
loop_
_entity_poly.entity_id
_entity_poly.type
_entity_poly.pdbx_seq_one_letter_code
_entity_poly.pdbx_strand_id
1 'polypeptide(L)'
;MIRVALVIAALAASPAFAQSTASDAGSRGRPVINAQLVQLLQDGYDIKAAFAEGGPYVLLQKATSAYLCRGGGTATCEKLN
;
A
#
# COMPACT_ATOMS: atom_id res chain seq x y z
N MET A 1 -57.18 -28.17 20.05
CA MET A 1 -56.82 -26.87 20.65
C MET A 1 -55.49 -27.04 21.36
N ILE A 2 -54.38 -26.50 20.84
CA ILE A 2 -53.17 -26.16 21.61
C ILE A 2 -52.51 -25.01 20.84
N ARG A 3 -52.51 -23.83 21.46
CA ARG A 3 -51.73 -22.66 21.09
C ARG A 3 -50.48 -22.69 21.97
N VAL A 4 -49.29 -22.76 21.39
CA VAL A 4 -48.08 -22.27 22.06
C VAL A 4 -47.22 -21.58 21.02
N ALA A 5 -47.36 -20.26 20.95
CA ALA A 5 -46.38 -19.39 20.35
C ALA A 5 -45.19 -19.31 21.32
N LEU A 6 -44.02 -19.76 20.89
CA LEU A 6 -42.78 -19.49 21.60
C LEU A 6 -41.97 -18.48 20.79
N VAL A 7 -42.02 -17.24 21.26
CA VAL A 7 -41.20 -16.10 20.86
C VAL A 7 -39.74 -16.44 21.17
N ILE A 8 -38.90 -16.57 20.14
CA ILE A 8 -37.45 -16.69 20.33
C ILE A 8 -36.88 -15.27 20.38
N ALA A 9 -36.31 -14.98 21.55
CA ALA A 9 -35.75 -13.72 21.98
C ALA A 9 -34.67 -13.18 21.03
N ALA A 10 -34.67 -11.86 20.93
CA ALA A 10 -33.67 -11.05 20.28
C ALA A 10 -32.25 -11.40 20.76
N LEU A 11 -31.41 -11.89 19.85
CA LEU A 11 -29.95 -11.78 19.96
C LEU A 11 -29.50 -10.47 19.31
N ALA A 12 -29.76 -9.36 19.99
CA ALA A 12 -29.03 -8.12 19.76
C ALA A 12 -27.61 -8.29 20.33
N ALA A 13 -26.77 -9.04 19.62
CA ALA A 13 -25.34 -9.09 19.91
C ALA A 13 -24.66 -7.98 19.11
N SER A 14 -24.46 -6.84 19.78
CA SER A 14 -23.60 -5.77 19.30
C SER A 14 -22.13 -6.24 19.32
N PRO A 15 -21.40 -6.27 18.20
CA PRO A 15 -20.00 -5.92 18.26
C PRO A 15 -19.95 -4.39 18.28
N ALA A 16 -19.73 -3.84 19.47
CA ALA A 16 -19.17 -2.52 19.59
C ALA A 16 -17.82 -2.53 18.84
N PHE A 17 -17.79 -2.02 17.61
CA PHE A 17 -16.54 -1.61 16.98
C PHE A 17 -16.09 -0.32 17.66
N ALA A 18 -15.71 -0.43 18.94
CA ALA A 18 -14.74 0.46 19.55
C ALA A 18 -13.39 0.10 18.93
N GLN A 19 -13.19 0.43 17.65
CA GLN A 19 -11.86 0.62 17.12
C GLN A 19 -11.35 1.94 17.67
N SER A 20 -11.02 1.94 18.97
CA SER A 20 -9.90 2.72 19.45
C SER A 20 -8.65 2.08 18.87
N THR A 21 -8.48 2.17 17.55
CA THR A 21 -7.17 2.45 17.02
C THR A 21 -6.86 3.84 17.58
N ALA A 22 -6.22 3.85 18.75
CA ALA A 22 -4.98 4.58 18.83
C ALA A 22 -4.19 4.15 17.59
N SER A 23 -4.46 4.82 16.48
CA SER A 23 -3.51 4.97 15.41
C SER A 23 -2.40 5.70 16.12
N ASP A 24 -1.54 4.90 16.75
CA ASP A 24 -0.14 5.15 16.83
C ASP A 24 0.19 5.85 15.52
N ALA A 25 0.28 7.17 15.59
CA ALA A 25 0.79 8.03 14.56
C ALA A 25 2.30 7.78 14.48
N GLY A 26 2.71 6.51 14.50
CA GLY A 26 3.83 6.03 13.74
C GLY A 26 3.55 6.45 12.32
N SER A 27 4.08 7.61 11.98
CA SER A 27 4.45 8.03 10.64
C SER A 27 5.33 6.92 10.05
N ARG A 28 4.74 5.77 9.71
CA ARG A 28 5.26 4.87 8.71
C ARG A 28 5.09 5.67 7.44
N GLY A 29 6.15 6.41 7.11
CA GLY A 29 6.14 7.47 6.12
C GLY A 29 5.31 7.04 4.94
N ARG A 30 4.31 7.87 4.58
CA ARG A 30 3.59 7.73 3.31
C ARG A 30 4.66 7.39 2.28
N PRO A 31 4.58 6.23 1.58
CA PRO A 31 5.53 5.95 0.53
C PRO A 31 5.44 7.15 -0.38
N VAL A 32 6.52 7.93 -0.45
CA VAL A 32 6.63 9.03 -1.41
C VAL A 32 6.78 8.31 -2.74
N ILE A 33 5.64 7.93 -3.30
CA ILE A 33 5.57 7.29 -4.60
C ILE A 33 6.00 8.39 -5.57
N ASN A 34 7.19 8.21 -6.12
CA ASN A 34 7.78 9.16 -7.05
C ASN A 34 6.83 9.34 -8.24
N ALA A 35 6.43 10.57 -8.55
CA ALA A 35 5.61 10.85 -9.73
C ALA A 35 6.30 10.34 -11.01
N GLN A 36 7.63 10.42 -11.07
CA GLN A 36 8.43 9.87 -12.18
C GLN A 36 8.35 8.34 -12.25
N LEU A 37 8.31 7.64 -11.11
CA LEU A 37 8.12 6.18 -11.08
C LEU A 37 6.77 5.81 -11.69
N VAL A 38 5.72 6.54 -11.31
CA VAL A 38 4.37 6.31 -11.83
C VAL A 38 4.31 6.59 -13.34
N GLN A 39 4.96 7.65 -13.81
CA GLN A 39 5.06 7.95 -15.24
C GLN A 39 5.81 6.85 -16.00
N LEU A 40 6.95 6.38 -15.48
CA LEU A 40 7.71 5.30 -16.09
C LEU A 40 6.88 4.00 -16.18
N LEU A 41 6.12 3.65 -15.13
CA LEU A 41 5.20 2.51 -15.18
C LEU A 41 4.12 2.68 -16.25
N GLN A 42 3.54 3.88 -16.38
CA GLN A 42 2.56 4.19 -17.42
C GLN A 42 3.16 4.15 -18.84
N ASP A 43 4.43 4.53 -18.99
CA ASP A 43 5.18 4.46 -20.25
C ASP A 43 5.60 3.02 -20.64
N GLY A 44 5.29 2.04 -19.80
CA GLY A 44 5.56 0.62 -20.03
C GLY A 44 6.94 0.18 -19.56
N TYR A 45 7.53 0.86 -18.57
CA TYR A 45 8.69 0.33 -17.86
C TYR A 45 8.26 -0.69 -16.80
N ASP A 46 8.91 -1.84 -16.81
CA ASP A 46 8.68 -2.91 -15.84
C ASP A 46 9.65 -2.82 -14.68
N ILE A 47 9.15 -3.09 -13.47
CA ILE A 47 10.00 -3.22 -12.28
C ILE A 47 10.73 -4.56 -12.35
N LYS A 48 12.05 -4.52 -12.52
CA LYS A 48 12.91 -5.72 -12.55
C LYS A 48 13.35 -6.14 -11.15
N ALA A 49 13.58 -5.17 -10.27
CA ALA A 49 14.06 -5.44 -8.91
C ALA A 49 13.72 -4.28 -7.97
N ALA A 50 13.61 -4.59 -6.69
CA ALA A 50 13.49 -3.61 -5.62
C ALA A 50 14.43 -3.99 -4.48
N PHE A 51 15.18 -3.01 -3.98
CA PHE A 51 16.19 -3.18 -2.96
C PHE A 51 15.89 -2.23 -1.80
N ALA A 52 16.20 -2.66 -0.58
CA ALA A 52 16.12 -1.84 0.63
C ALA A 52 17.49 -1.61 1.28
N GLU A 53 18.55 -2.23 0.75
CA GLU A 53 19.94 -2.10 1.20
C GLU A 53 20.42 -0.66 0.96
N GLY A 54 20.60 0.12 2.03
CA GLY A 54 21.00 1.53 1.96
C GLY A 54 19.88 2.53 1.62
N GLY A 55 18.64 2.04 1.44
CA GLY A 55 17.46 2.85 1.17
C GLY A 55 16.47 2.13 0.22
N PRO A 56 15.22 2.60 0.11
CA PRO A 56 14.29 2.07 -0.88
C PRO A 56 14.77 2.40 -2.30
N TYR A 57 15.10 1.39 -3.10
CA TYR A 57 15.45 1.53 -4.51
C TYR A 57 14.60 0.60 -5.36
N VAL A 58 14.25 1.05 -6.57
CA VAL A 58 13.47 0.30 -7.55
C VAL A 58 14.16 0.42 -8.90
N LEU A 59 14.45 -0.71 -9.51
CA LEU A 59 15.06 -0.82 -10.83
C LEU A 59 13.96 -1.09 -11.85
N LEU A 60 13.85 -0.19 -12.83
CA LEU A 60 12.91 -0.25 -13.93
C LEU A 60 13.63 -0.50 -15.23
N GLN A 61 13.04 -1.29 -16.12
CA GLN A 61 13.61 -1.59 -17.42
C GLN A 61 12.53 -1.64 -18.49
N LYS A 62 12.83 -1.02 -19.64
CA LYS A 62 12.05 -1.12 -20.87
C LYS A 62 13.01 -1.29 -22.03
N ALA A 63 12.96 -2.44 -22.70
CA ALA A 63 13.90 -2.81 -23.75
C ALA A 63 15.36 -2.62 -23.30
N THR A 64 16.06 -1.62 -23.85
CA THR A 64 17.46 -1.27 -23.55
C THR A 64 17.63 -0.10 -22.59
N SER A 65 16.53 0.54 -22.18
CA SER A 65 16.54 1.67 -21.23
C SER A 65 16.27 1.17 -19.83
N ALA A 66 17.06 1.60 -18.86
CA ALA A 66 16.86 1.28 -17.45
C ALA A 66 16.85 2.54 -16.60
N TYR A 67 16.02 2.54 -15.56
CA TYR A 67 15.91 3.62 -14.59
C TYR A 67 16.08 3.06 -13.17
N LEU A 68 16.72 3.84 -12.31
CA LEU A 68 16.90 3.54 -10.91
C LEU A 68 16.19 4.62 -10.11
N CYS A 69 15.05 4.25 -9.52
CA CYS A 69 14.24 5.14 -8.70
C CYS A 69 14.56 4.91 -7.23
N ARG A 70 14.98 5.95 -6.52
CA ARG A 70 15.10 5.92 -5.06
C ARG A 70 13.78 6.37 -4.44
N GLY A 71 13.18 5.53 -3.59
CA GLY A 71 12.16 5.96 -2.64
C GLY A 71 12.85 6.52 -1.40
N GLY A 72 12.45 7.70 -0.92
CA GLY A 72 13.10 8.36 0.22
C GLY A 72 12.91 9.87 0.20
N GLY A 73 13.59 10.59 1.10
CA GLY A 73 13.43 12.04 1.31
C GLY A 73 13.60 12.90 0.05
N THR A 74 14.27 12.40 -0.98
CA THR A 74 14.25 12.92 -2.35
C THR A 74 13.94 11.77 -3.30
N ALA A 75 12.66 11.63 -3.64
CA ALA A 75 12.24 10.64 -4.61
C ALA A 75 12.72 11.07 -6.01
N THR A 76 13.82 10.48 -6.48
CA THR A 76 14.42 10.77 -7.79
C THR A 76 14.58 9.48 -8.58
N CYS A 77 14.36 9.55 -9.89
CA CYS A 77 14.62 8.46 -10.83
C CYS A 77 15.76 8.87 -11.76
N GLU A 78 16.83 8.08 -11.76
CA GLU A 78 18.02 8.31 -12.61
C GLU A 78 18.04 7.31 -13.76
N LYS A 79 18.41 7.77 -14.97
CA LYS A 79 18.51 6.93 -16.16
C LYS A 79 19.90 6.27 -16.20
N LEU A 80 19.94 4.95 -16.33
CA LEU A 80 21.18 4.17 -16.34
C LEU A 80 21.75 3.96 -17.76
N ASN A 81 20.94 4.13 -18.80
CA ASN A 81 21.34 3.97 -20.21
C ASN A 81 20.46 4.85 -21.10
#